data_AF-A0A0F5ZQ66-F1
#
_entry.id   AF-A0A0F5ZQ66-F1
#
_cell.length_a   1.000
_cell.length_b   1.000
_cell.length_c   1.000
_cell.angle_alpha   90.00
_cell.angle_beta   90.00
_cell.angle_gamma   90.00
#
_symmetry.space_group_name_H-M   'P 1'
#
loop_
_entity.id
_entity.type
_entity.pdbx_description
1 polymer ?
#
loop_
_entity_poly.entity_id
_entity_poly.type
_entity_poly.pdbx_seq_one_letter_code
_entity_poly.pdbx_strand_id
1 'polypeptide(L)'
;MAIVPLPPERATERALGARCPVDLAGRLATQGDLLTGACQGTMPAHLAALLVALPEQDIHLPRNWREREVQQKAWFKAVPGYGQRPDFIVRMGDVWVRSLEGRDADSTFYLVSAPFTCSDQVANRDEFSAEPVRVPAGSCREAYVGQRVYQVRGDAPPRDVTAEAMPVMPQVTEADRARQLARGGRITLDHSKLQFGPAMRWFVQYPETVPKGGARAFSDWNREHLAFVVWTGDRFELRDKVPRSQWPCDPVAPGDRACGGFPDSGPDLFVTASASAPVAATSP
;
A
#
# COMPACT_ATOMS: atom_id res chain seq x y z
N MET A 1 15.07 -26.56 11.89
CA MET A 1 15.05 -25.24 11.24
C MET A 1 14.54 -24.24 12.26
N ALA A 2 15.32 -23.20 12.53
CA ALA A 2 15.02 -22.23 13.57
C ALA A 2 13.70 -21.51 13.27
N ILE A 3 12.79 -21.52 14.24
CA ILE A 3 11.69 -20.56 14.31
C ILE A 3 12.37 -19.20 14.37
N VAL A 4 12.36 -18.44 13.28
CA VAL A 4 12.74 -17.03 13.33
C VAL A 4 11.66 -16.35 14.16
N PRO A 5 11.96 -15.86 15.38
CA PRO A 5 10.98 -15.10 16.14
C PRO A 5 10.71 -13.85 15.30
N LEU A 6 9.44 -13.60 14.97
CA LEU A 6 9.05 -12.29 14.47
C LEU A 6 9.56 -11.25 15.49
N PRO A 7 10.25 -10.17 15.06
CA PRO A 7 10.80 -9.14 15.94
C PRO A 7 9.70 -8.60 16.87
N PRO A 8 9.98 -7.98 18.03
CA PRO A 8 8.99 -7.71 19.08
C PRO A 8 7.79 -6.94 18.53
N GLU A 9 6.79 -7.68 18.04
CA GLU A 9 5.81 -7.13 17.11
C GLU A 9 4.93 -6.20 17.94
N ARG A 10 4.88 -4.95 17.49
CA ARG A 10 3.94 -3.91 17.95
C ARG A 10 4.32 -3.17 19.22
N ALA A 11 5.61 -3.14 19.59
CA ALA A 11 6.07 -2.28 20.68
C ALA A 11 5.71 -0.80 20.40
N THR A 12 5.90 -0.34 19.17
CA THR A 12 5.54 1.02 18.72
C THR A 12 4.04 1.31 18.90
N GLU A 13 3.18 0.44 18.36
CA GLU A 13 1.73 0.64 18.44
C GLU A 13 1.22 0.55 19.89
N ARG A 14 1.77 -0.36 20.69
CA ARG A 14 1.43 -0.47 22.12
C ARG A 14 1.90 0.74 22.92
N ALA A 15 3.05 1.33 22.59
CA ALA A 15 3.53 2.57 23.20
C ALA A 15 2.59 3.75 22.89
N LEU A 16 1.87 3.70 21.76
CA LEU A 16 0.78 4.61 21.42
C LEU A 16 -0.57 4.23 22.06
N GLY A 17 -0.59 3.24 22.96
CA GLY A 17 -1.79 2.78 23.66
C GLY A 17 -2.71 1.87 22.85
N ALA A 18 -2.27 1.35 21.70
CA ALA A 18 -3.09 0.48 20.86
C ALA A 18 -3.21 -0.93 21.42
N ARG A 19 -4.36 -1.56 21.18
CA ARG A 19 -4.65 -2.96 21.49
C ARG A 19 -4.42 -3.80 20.25
N CYS A 20 -3.58 -4.81 20.38
CA CYS A 20 -3.15 -5.60 19.24
C CYS A 20 -3.69 -7.04 19.33
N PRO A 21 -4.16 -7.64 18.23
CA PRO A 21 -4.62 -9.03 18.21
C PRO A 21 -3.52 -10.00 18.67
N VAL A 22 -3.80 -10.86 19.65
CA VAL A 22 -2.80 -11.78 20.21
C VAL A 22 -2.83 -13.15 19.55
N ASP A 23 -4.00 -13.61 19.11
CA ASP A 23 -4.15 -14.89 18.44
C ASP A 23 -3.89 -14.79 16.93
N LEU A 24 -3.64 -15.92 16.28
CA LEU A 24 -3.33 -15.97 14.85
C LEU A 24 -4.53 -15.54 13.99
N ALA A 25 -5.75 -15.91 14.38
CA ALA A 25 -6.95 -15.61 13.61
C ALA A 25 -7.20 -14.10 13.53
N GLY A 26 -7.07 -13.38 14.63
CA GLY A 26 -7.17 -11.93 14.68
C GLY A 26 -5.99 -11.21 14.02
N ARG A 27 -4.82 -11.86 13.91
CA ARG A 27 -3.69 -11.31 13.15
C ARG A 27 -3.86 -11.46 11.64
N LEU A 28 -4.44 -12.59 11.21
CA LEU A 28 -4.73 -12.88 9.81
C LEU A 28 -6.11 -12.38 9.37
N ALA A 29 -6.94 -11.91 10.31
CA ALA A 29 -8.26 -11.36 10.02
C ALA A 29 -8.11 -10.21 9.02
N THR A 30 -8.73 -10.38 7.87
CA THR A 30 -8.65 -9.45 6.75
C THR A 30 -9.31 -8.13 7.14
N GLN A 31 -8.53 -7.04 7.16
CA GLN A 31 -9.03 -5.66 7.21
C GLN A 31 -8.95 -5.05 5.78
N GLY A 32 -9.32 -5.85 4.78
CA GLY A 32 -9.03 -5.63 3.34
C GLY A 32 -7.65 -6.12 2.92
N ASP A 33 -7.14 -5.60 1.80
CA ASP A 33 -5.81 -5.92 1.24
C ASP A 33 -4.64 -5.32 2.05
N LEU A 34 -4.94 -4.64 3.14
CA LEU A 34 -4.01 -3.95 4.04
C LEU A 34 -4.33 -4.27 5.50
N LEU A 35 -3.42 -3.90 6.41
CA LEU A 35 -3.58 -3.97 7.86
C LEU A 35 -3.64 -5.38 8.47
N THR A 36 -3.06 -6.38 7.81
CA THR A 36 -2.74 -7.67 8.42
C THR A 36 -1.88 -7.46 9.67
N GLY A 37 -2.41 -7.91 10.80
CA GLY A 37 -1.78 -7.77 12.11
C GLY A 37 -1.79 -6.35 12.69
N ALA A 38 -2.61 -5.43 12.17
CA ALA A 38 -2.75 -4.09 12.73
C ALA A 38 -3.29 -4.11 14.17
N CYS A 39 -3.05 -3.01 14.88
CA CYS A 39 -3.58 -2.77 16.21
C CYS A 39 -4.70 -1.73 16.16
N GLN A 40 -5.64 -1.80 17.09
CA GLN A 40 -6.71 -0.84 17.22
C GLN A 40 -6.41 0.15 18.34
N GLY A 41 -6.45 1.45 18.04
CA GLY A 41 -6.20 2.49 19.02
C GLY A 41 -6.53 3.88 18.47
N THR A 42 -6.09 4.91 19.17
CA THR A 42 -6.13 6.28 18.63
C THR A 42 -5.17 6.38 17.45
N MET A 43 -5.63 6.96 16.35
CA MET A 43 -4.81 7.16 15.16
C MET A 43 -3.52 7.94 15.50
N PRO A 44 -2.35 7.59 14.94
CA PRO A 44 -1.13 8.36 15.12
C PRO A 44 -1.36 9.84 14.74
N ALA A 45 -0.97 10.76 15.63
CA ALA A 45 -1.36 12.18 15.55
C ALA A 45 -1.06 12.85 14.20
N HIS A 46 0.11 12.58 13.61
CA HIS A 46 0.49 13.12 12.30
C HIS A 46 -0.43 12.66 11.14
N LEU A 47 -0.93 11.42 11.17
CA LEU A 47 -1.87 10.90 10.17
C LEU A 47 -3.26 11.50 10.36
N ALA A 48 -3.69 11.68 11.61
CA ALA A 48 -4.95 12.38 11.94
C ALA A 48 -4.90 13.84 11.48
N ALA A 49 -3.78 14.53 11.76
CA ALA A 49 -3.56 15.91 11.33
C ALA A 49 -3.57 16.05 9.81
N LEU A 50 -2.86 15.17 9.09
CA LEU A 50 -2.94 15.10 7.63
C LEU A 50 -4.38 14.91 7.16
N LEU A 51 -5.07 13.87 7.66
CA LEU A 51 -6.42 13.54 7.22
C LEU A 51 -7.40 14.69 7.45
N VAL A 52 -7.23 15.53 8.46
CA VAL A 52 -8.05 16.75 8.69
C VAL A 52 -7.59 17.92 7.81
N ALA A 53 -6.29 18.01 7.50
CA ALA A 53 -5.71 19.08 6.71
C ALA A 53 -5.85 18.90 5.19
N LEU A 54 -6.13 17.67 4.71
CA LEU A 54 -6.38 17.42 3.30
C LEU A 54 -7.51 18.33 2.77
N PRO A 55 -7.40 18.87 1.55
CA PRO A 55 -8.46 19.66 0.95
C PRO A 55 -9.74 18.83 0.78
N GLU A 56 -10.90 19.40 1.13
CA GLU A 56 -12.18 18.72 1.00
C GLU A 56 -12.49 18.34 -0.45
N GLN A 57 -12.14 19.22 -1.39
CA GLN A 57 -12.31 18.98 -2.83
C GLN A 57 -11.45 17.83 -3.37
N ASP A 58 -10.39 17.43 -2.65
CA ASP A 58 -9.57 16.31 -3.08
C ASP A 58 -10.26 14.99 -2.76
N ILE A 59 -10.67 14.78 -1.50
CA ILE A 59 -11.17 13.49 -1.02
C ILE A 59 -12.70 13.43 -0.84
N HIS A 60 -13.41 14.49 -1.25
CA HIS A 60 -14.86 14.67 -1.17
C HIS A 60 -15.49 14.49 0.21
N LEU A 61 -14.67 14.57 1.28
CA LEU A 61 -15.08 14.36 2.66
C LEU A 61 -15.04 15.67 3.45
N PRO A 62 -16.19 16.13 3.99
CA PRO A 62 -16.25 17.36 4.78
C PRO A 62 -15.26 17.39 5.93
N ARG A 63 -14.61 18.54 6.16
CA ARG A 63 -13.61 18.70 7.24
C ARG A 63 -14.15 18.28 8.60
N ASN A 64 -15.37 18.72 8.95
CA ASN A 64 -16.00 18.39 10.23
C ASN A 64 -16.32 16.89 10.38
N TRP A 65 -16.55 16.17 9.28
CA TRP A 65 -16.71 14.72 9.28
C TRP A 65 -15.37 14.07 9.61
N ARG A 66 -14.31 14.48 8.92
CA ARG A 66 -12.94 13.98 9.14
C ARG A 66 -12.47 14.24 10.58
N GLU A 67 -12.72 15.41 11.14
CA GLU A 67 -12.41 15.74 12.54
C GLU A 67 -13.07 14.78 13.54
N ARG A 68 -14.31 14.34 13.30
CA ARG A 68 -15.00 13.37 14.16
C ARG A 68 -14.47 11.95 13.98
N GLU A 69 -14.15 11.57 12.74
CA GLU A 69 -13.70 10.22 12.43
C GLU A 69 -12.28 9.96 12.94
N VAL A 70 -11.35 10.92 12.84
CA VAL A 70 -9.98 10.74 13.35
C VAL A 70 -9.93 10.65 14.89
N GLN A 71 -10.99 11.07 15.59
CA GLN A 71 -11.15 10.89 17.04
C GLN A 71 -11.63 9.47 17.41
N GLN A 72 -12.19 8.72 16.45
CA GLN A 72 -12.58 7.33 16.68
C GLN A 72 -11.35 6.42 16.74
N LYS A 73 -11.56 5.21 17.28
CA LYS A 73 -10.53 4.18 17.21
C LYS A 73 -10.34 3.72 15.77
N ALA A 74 -9.09 3.70 15.32
CA ALA A 74 -8.70 3.22 14.01
C ALA A 74 -7.81 1.99 14.11
N TRP A 75 -7.79 1.19 13.04
CA TRP A 75 -6.81 0.14 12.85
C TRP A 75 -5.58 0.73 12.17
N PHE A 76 -4.42 0.63 12.81
CA PHE A 76 -3.16 1.10 12.27
C PHE A 76 -2.02 0.14 12.58
N LYS A 77 -0.94 0.28 11.80
CA LYS A 77 0.24 -0.56 11.90
C LYS A 77 1.49 0.27 11.65
N ALA A 78 2.52 0.04 12.45
CA ALA A 78 3.85 0.57 12.19
C ALA A 78 4.54 -0.28 11.11
N VAL A 79 5.21 0.39 10.18
CA VAL A 79 5.91 -0.22 9.05
C VAL A 79 7.35 0.30 9.07
N PRO A 80 8.36 -0.52 8.71
CA PRO A 80 9.71 -0.01 8.52
C PRO A 80 9.72 1.13 7.49
N GLY A 81 10.28 2.27 7.89
CA GLY A 81 10.43 3.46 7.05
C GLY A 81 11.90 3.74 6.69
N TYR A 82 12.11 4.80 5.90
CA TYR A 82 13.47 5.26 5.53
C TYR A 82 14.09 6.25 6.51
N GLY A 83 13.27 6.92 7.33
CA GLY A 83 13.71 7.98 8.24
C GLY A 83 13.99 7.49 9.66
N GLN A 84 14.01 8.42 10.61
CA GLN A 84 14.32 8.15 12.01
C GLN A 84 13.13 7.62 12.81
N ARG A 85 11.90 7.82 12.32
CA ARG A 85 10.68 7.34 12.96
C ARG A 85 10.07 6.21 12.10
N PRO A 86 9.31 5.30 12.72
CA PRO A 86 8.56 4.31 11.97
C PRO A 86 7.53 5.00 11.08
N ASP A 87 7.32 4.44 9.89
CA ASP A 87 6.17 4.77 9.07
C ASP A 87 4.93 4.11 9.67
N PHE A 88 3.75 4.64 9.32
CA PHE A 88 2.48 4.11 9.74
C PHE A 88 1.54 3.96 8.55
N ILE A 89 0.75 2.91 8.58
CA ILE A 89 -0.40 2.75 7.69
C ILE A 89 -1.67 2.68 8.53
N VAL A 90 -2.70 3.40 8.10
CA VAL A 90 -4.00 3.47 8.76
C VAL A 90 -5.11 3.41 7.73
N ARG A 91 -6.27 2.91 8.14
CA ARG A 91 -7.50 2.90 7.34
C ARG A 91 -8.66 3.54 8.10
N MET A 92 -9.45 4.33 7.38
CA MET A 92 -10.67 5.00 7.80
C MET A 92 -11.72 4.83 6.69
N GLY A 93 -12.59 3.81 6.82
CA GLY A 93 -13.53 3.44 5.75
C GLY A 93 -12.80 3.02 4.47
N ASP A 94 -13.11 3.67 3.35
CA ASP A 94 -12.46 3.46 2.05
C ASP A 94 -11.21 4.33 1.84
N VAL A 95 -10.84 5.15 2.84
CA VAL A 95 -9.60 5.90 2.83
C VAL A 95 -8.53 5.10 3.57
N TRP A 96 -7.37 4.93 2.94
CA TRP A 96 -6.17 4.52 3.66
C TRP A 96 -5.03 5.49 3.40
N VAL A 97 -4.18 5.64 4.41
CA VAL A 97 -3.01 6.50 4.35
C VAL A 97 -1.81 5.71 4.83
N ARG A 98 -0.71 5.79 4.08
CA ARG A 98 0.60 5.35 4.51
C ARG A 98 1.54 6.55 4.58
N SER A 99 2.13 6.79 5.75
CA SER A 99 3.29 7.69 5.85
C SER A 99 4.52 7.06 5.23
N LEU A 100 5.37 7.92 4.68
CA LEU A 100 6.61 7.62 4.02
C LEU A 100 7.61 8.69 4.44
N GLU A 101 8.42 8.41 5.45
CA GLU A 101 9.44 9.35 5.89
C GLU A 101 10.40 9.70 4.75
N GLY A 102 10.69 10.99 4.66
CA GLY A 102 11.66 11.54 3.74
C GLY A 102 13.10 11.18 4.14
N ARG A 103 14.06 11.40 3.24
CA ARG A 103 15.48 11.48 3.67
C ARG A 103 15.75 12.73 4.51
N ASP A 104 15.04 13.80 4.19
CA ASP A 104 14.98 15.03 4.97
C ASP A 104 14.04 14.84 6.17
N ALA A 105 14.55 15.01 7.38
CA ALA A 105 13.81 14.82 8.62
C ALA A 105 12.65 15.82 8.79
N ASP A 106 12.71 16.97 8.12
CA ASP A 106 11.64 17.97 8.14
C ASP A 106 10.50 17.65 7.15
N SER A 107 10.68 16.65 6.29
CA SER A 107 9.73 16.26 5.25
C SER A 107 9.10 14.89 5.54
N THR A 108 7.77 14.82 5.62
CA THR A 108 7.04 13.54 5.62
C THR A 108 6.13 13.48 4.40
N PHE A 109 6.17 12.36 3.68
CA PHE A 109 5.28 12.09 2.56
C PHE A 109 4.17 11.14 3.00
N TYR A 110 3.04 11.23 2.31
CA TYR A 110 1.89 10.40 2.59
C TYR A 110 1.29 9.92 1.29
N LEU A 111 1.30 8.60 1.10
CA LEU A 111 0.53 7.97 0.04
C LEU A 111 -0.90 7.78 0.55
N VAL A 112 -1.84 8.48 -0.07
CA VAL A 112 -3.25 8.50 0.30
C VAL A 112 -4.02 7.80 -0.81
N SER A 113 -4.78 6.77 -0.44
CA SER A 113 -5.82 6.20 -1.30
C SER A 113 -7.17 6.68 -0.79
N ALA A 114 -7.93 7.33 -1.65
CA ALA A 114 -9.20 7.95 -1.28
C ALA A 114 -10.11 8.05 -2.51
N PRO A 115 -11.43 8.24 -2.30
CA PRO A 115 -12.36 8.63 -3.37
C PRO A 115 -11.99 10.04 -3.88
N PHE A 116 -11.17 10.12 -4.94
CA PHE A 116 -10.67 11.41 -5.44
C PHE A 116 -11.54 12.00 -6.56
N THR A 117 -12.24 11.14 -7.31
CA THR A 117 -12.97 11.56 -8.51
C THR A 117 -14.45 11.24 -8.34
N CYS A 118 -15.28 12.26 -8.19
CA CYS A 118 -16.72 12.06 -8.03
C CYS A 118 -17.33 11.43 -9.29
N SER A 119 -18.20 10.44 -9.12
CA SER A 119 -18.81 9.69 -10.23
C SER A 119 -19.53 10.60 -11.23
N ASP A 120 -20.17 11.65 -10.72
CA ASP A 120 -20.98 12.59 -11.50
C ASP A 120 -20.12 13.53 -12.36
N GLN A 121 -18.80 13.56 -12.14
CA GLN A 121 -17.83 14.37 -12.90
C GLN A 121 -17.15 13.59 -14.03
N VAL A 122 -17.43 12.29 -14.14
CA VAL A 122 -16.78 11.40 -15.11
C VAL A 122 -17.68 11.22 -16.34
N ALA A 123 -17.17 11.60 -17.51
CA ALA A 123 -17.88 11.40 -18.77
C ALA A 123 -17.79 9.96 -19.28
N ASN A 124 -16.65 9.29 -19.03
CA ASN A 124 -16.40 7.91 -19.47
C ASN A 124 -16.01 7.02 -18.27
N ARG A 125 -16.93 6.15 -17.86
CA ARG A 125 -16.71 5.24 -16.72
C ARG A 125 -15.70 4.14 -17.03
N ASP A 126 -15.49 3.82 -18.31
CA ASP A 126 -14.58 2.75 -18.74
C ASP A 126 -13.10 3.08 -18.49
N GLU A 127 -12.77 4.32 -18.13
CA GLU A 127 -11.42 4.73 -17.72
C GLU A 127 -11.03 4.19 -16.33
N PHE A 128 -12.01 3.76 -15.53
CA PHE A 128 -11.79 3.26 -14.18
C PHE A 128 -11.90 1.74 -14.15
N SER A 129 -10.90 1.08 -13.56
CA SER A 129 -10.85 -0.39 -13.48
C SER A 129 -11.78 -0.99 -12.41
N ALA A 130 -12.33 -0.15 -11.53
CA ALA A 130 -13.18 -0.54 -10.40
C ALA A 130 -14.41 0.37 -10.32
N GLU A 131 -15.51 -0.18 -9.79
CA GLU A 131 -16.72 0.59 -9.49
C GLU A 131 -16.43 1.69 -8.45
N PRO A 132 -17.14 2.82 -8.50
CA PRO A 132 -16.98 3.87 -7.51
C PRO A 132 -17.45 3.37 -6.13
N VAL A 133 -16.85 3.92 -5.07
CA VAL A 133 -17.25 3.64 -3.69
C VAL A 133 -18.20 4.72 -3.19
N ARG A 134 -19.07 4.37 -2.25
CA ARG A 134 -19.96 5.33 -1.61
C ARG A 134 -19.15 6.30 -0.74
N VAL A 135 -19.39 7.59 -0.91
CA VAL A 135 -18.85 8.62 -0.03
C VAL A 135 -19.84 8.85 1.12
N PRO A 136 -19.42 8.71 2.39
CA PRO A 136 -20.33 8.72 3.53
C PRO A 136 -20.89 10.10 3.90
N ALA A 137 -20.27 11.19 3.42
CA ALA A 137 -20.66 12.56 3.72
C ALA A 137 -20.18 13.52 2.62
N GLY A 138 -20.80 14.70 2.55
CA GLY A 138 -20.48 15.70 1.53
C GLY A 138 -21.50 15.69 0.38
N SER A 139 -21.19 16.45 -0.68
CA SER A 139 -22.06 16.59 -1.85
C SER A 139 -21.88 15.44 -2.86
N CYS A 140 -20.68 14.87 -2.94
CA CYS A 140 -20.42 13.70 -3.76
C CYS A 140 -21.01 12.44 -3.09
N ARG A 141 -21.79 11.65 -3.82
CA ARG A 141 -22.41 10.42 -3.28
C ARG A 141 -21.57 9.17 -3.51
N GLU A 142 -20.93 9.09 -4.68
CA GLU A 142 -20.08 7.98 -5.08
C GLU A 142 -18.86 8.55 -5.82
N ALA A 143 -17.70 7.93 -5.65
CA ALA A 143 -16.46 8.41 -6.24
C ALA A 143 -15.48 7.27 -6.49
N TYR A 144 -14.67 7.43 -7.52
CA TYR A 144 -13.63 6.48 -7.86
C TYR A 144 -12.42 6.67 -6.95
N VAL A 145 -11.93 5.54 -6.43
CA VAL A 145 -10.74 5.49 -5.60
C VAL A 145 -9.50 5.58 -6.47
N GLY A 146 -8.59 6.47 -6.09
CA GLY A 146 -7.26 6.59 -6.69
C GLY A 146 -6.21 6.78 -5.61
N GLN A 147 -4.95 6.90 -6.02
CA GLN A 147 -3.84 7.21 -5.12
C GLN A 147 -3.23 8.57 -5.46
N ARG A 148 -2.93 9.35 -4.41
CA ARG A 148 -2.18 10.60 -4.49
C ARG A 148 -1.09 10.62 -3.43
N VAL A 149 -0.03 11.39 -3.68
CA VAL A 149 1.06 11.60 -2.73
C VAL A 149 1.03 13.03 -2.24
N TYR A 150 0.97 13.21 -0.93
CA TYR A 150 1.04 14.52 -0.28
C TYR A 150 2.36 14.66 0.47
N GLN A 151 2.93 15.85 0.46
CA GLN A 151 4.10 16.21 1.25
C GLN A 151 3.69 17.21 2.34
N VAL A 152 4.14 16.97 3.56
CA VAL A 152 4.07 17.92 4.68
C VAL A 152 5.50 18.26 5.08
N ARG A 153 5.78 19.55 5.25
CA ARG A 153 7.08 20.07 5.72
C ARG A 153 6.87 20.90 6.98
N GLY A 154 7.43 20.47 8.10
CA GLY A 154 7.11 21.07 9.41
C GLY A 154 5.60 21.17 9.62
N ASP A 155 5.12 22.37 9.96
CA ASP A 155 3.69 22.66 10.18
C ASP A 155 2.95 23.19 8.93
N ALA A 156 3.58 23.14 7.76
CA ALA A 156 2.96 23.59 6.52
C ALA A 156 1.77 22.69 6.12
N PRO A 157 0.74 23.24 5.44
CA PRO A 157 -0.37 22.43 4.95
C PRO A 157 0.12 21.37 3.94
N PRO A 158 -0.59 20.23 3.81
CA PRO A 158 -0.24 19.19 2.85
C PRO A 158 -0.25 19.73 1.42
N ARG A 159 0.83 19.49 0.69
CA ARG A 159 0.95 19.80 -0.74
C ARG A 159 0.80 18.52 -1.56
N ASP A 160 -0.12 18.49 -2.52
CA ASP A 160 -0.18 17.42 -3.51
C ASP A 160 1.08 17.46 -4.37
N VAL A 161 1.86 16.39 -4.32
CA VAL A 161 3.11 16.19 -5.07
C VAL A 161 3.03 14.93 -5.93
N THR A 162 1.81 14.49 -6.27
CA THR A 162 1.60 13.23 -6.99
C THR A 162 2.34 13.23 -8.32
N ALA A 163 2.32 14.34 -9.06
CA ALA A 163 2.99 14.46 -10.35
C ALA A 163 4.52 14.37 -10.25
N GLU A 164 5.11 14.84 -9.15
CA GLU A 164 6.56 14.79 -8.92
C GLU A 164 7.02 13.48 -8.26
N ALA A 165 6.19 12.90 -7.40
CA ALA A 165 6.55 11.78 -6.55
C ALA A 165 6.14 10.42 -7.11
N MET A 166 5.05 10.32 -7.89
CA MET A 166 4.64 9.06 -8.51
C MET A 166 5.20 8.93 -9.93
N PRO A 167 5.81 7.78 -10.28
CA PRO A 167 6.18 7.55 -11.65
C PRO A 167 4.94 7.34 -12.51
N VAL A 168 5.01 7.75 -13.77
CA VAL A 168 4.05 7.34 -14.78
C VAL A 168 4.11 5.83 -14.93
N MET A 169 2.96 5.18 -15.09
CA MET A 169 2.89 3.74 -15.40
C MET A 169 3.84 3.40 -16.57
N PRO A 170 4.59 2.29 -16.50
CA PRO A 170 5.45 1.86 -17.61
C PRO A 170 4.69 1.85 -18.94
N GLN A 171 5.30 2.41 -19.98
CA GLN A 171 4.72 2.38 -21.32
C GLN A 171 4.65 0.93 -21.80
N VAL A 172 3.43 0.46 -22.08
CA VAL A 172 3.16 -0.84 -22.67
C VAL A 172 3.04 -0.62 -24.17
N THR A 173 3.74 -1.43 -24.98
CA THR A 173 3.65 -1.30 -26.45
C THR A 173 2.21 -1.47 -26.91
N GLU A 174 1.84 -0.87 -28.04
CA GLU A 174 0.47 -1.00 -28.56
C GLU A 174 0.09 -2.48 -28.81
N ALA A 175 1.05 -3.28 -29.31
CA ALA A 175 0.88 -4.71 -29.49
C ALA A 175 0.67 -5.46 -28.16
N ASP A 176 1.43 -5.13 -27.11
CA ASP A 176 1.24 -5.69 -25.78
C ASP A 176 -0.11 -5.32 -25.18
N ARG A 177 -0.51 -4.04 -25.33
CA ARG A 177 -1.80 -3.54 -24.86
C ARG A 177 -2.95 -4.23 -25.59
N ALA A 178 -2.88 -4.35 -26.91
CA ALA A 178 -3.89 -5.05 -27.71
C ALA A 178 -4.00 -6.53 -27.31
N ARG A 179 -2.87 -7.21 -27.10
CA ARG A 179 -2.86 -8.60 -26.60
C ARG A 179 -3.47 -8.71 -25.20
N GLN A 180 -3.14 -7.81 -24.29
CA GLN A 180 -3.68 -7.78 -22.93
C GLN A 180 -5.20 -7.63 -22.98
N LEU A 181 -5.70 -6.64 -23.72
CA LEU A 181 -7.13 -6.37 -23.89
C LEU A 181 -7.86 -7.56 -24.52
N ALA A 182 -7.32 -8.16 -25.59
CA ALA A 182 -7.91 -9.33 -26.24
C ALA A 182 -8.05 -10.54 -25.32
N ARG A 183 -7.23 -10.62 -24.27
CA ARG A 183 -7.27 -11.67 -23.24
C ARG A 183 -8.05 -11.25 -21.99
N GLY A 184 -8.74 -10.10 -22.01
CA GLY A 184 -9.46 -9.55 -20.86
C GLY A 184 -8.57 -9.07 -19.72
N GLY A 185 -7.30 -8.77 -20.01
CA GLY A 185 -6.33 -8.29 -19.03
C GLY A 185 -6.67 -6.90 -18.50
N ARG A 186 -6.53 -6.72 -17.18
CA ARG A 186 -6.73 -5.44 -16.49
C ARG A 186 -5.43 -5.02 -15.81
N ILE A 187 -4.98 -3.80 -16.06
CA ILE A 187 -3.81 -3.26 -15.36
C ILE A 187 -4.21 -2.85 -13.94
N THR A 188 -3.40 -3.21 -12.96
CA THR A 188 -3.66 -2.94 -11.53
C THR A 188 -2.36 -2.58 -10.83
N LEU A 189 -2.44 -1.62 -9.91
CA LEU A 189 -1.38 -1.29 -8.97
C LEU A 189 -1.62 -2.05 -7.66
N ASP A 190 -0.88 -3.13 -7.46
CA ASP A 190 -0.88 -3.87 -6.21
C ASP A 190 -0.20 -3.05 -5.12
N HIS A 191 -0.98 -2.63 -4.15
CA HIS A 191 -0.54 -1.89 -2.97
C HIS A 191 -0.57 -2.74 -1.70
N SER A 192 -0.94 -4.02 -1.78
CA SER A 192 -1.13 -4.90 -0.62
C SER A 192 0.15 -5.08 0.22
N LYS A 193 1.32 -4.95 -0.41
CA LYS A 193 2.63 -5.05 0.27
C LYS A 193 3.09 -3.77 0.96
N LEU A 194 2.38 -2.66 0.80
CA LEU A 194 2.73 -1.41 1.47
C LEU A 194 2.68 -1.52 3.00
N GLN A 195 1.94 -2.46 3.55
CA GLN A 195 1.88 -2.72 4.99
C GLN A 195 3.10 -3.48 5.55
N PHE A 196 4.08 -3.82 4.71
CA PHE A 196 5.26 -4.61 5.07
C PHE A 196 6.56 -4.03 4.51
N GLY A 197 6.53 -3.47 3.29
CA GLY A 197 7.71 -2.96 2.60
C GLY A 197 7.39 -1.71 1.77
N PRO A 198 8.39 -1.02 1.20
CA PRO A 198 8.25 0.30 0.57
C PRO A 198 7.77 0.26 -0.90
N ALA A 199 7.23 -0.86 -1.37
CA ALA A 199 6.96 -1.09 -2.78
C ALA A 199 5.49 -1.41 -3.08
N MET A 200 5.07 -1.00 -4.27
CA MET A 200 3.86 -1.44 -4.99
C MET A 200 4.25 -2.14 -6.29
N ARG A 201 3.32 -2.77 -6.99
CA ARG A 201 3.59 -3.43 -8.27
C ARG A 201 2.49 -3.16 -9.29
N TRP A 202 2.88 -2.64 -10.45
CA TRP A 202 2.03 -2.68 -11.63
C TRP A 202 2.07 -4.08 -12.24
N PHE A 203 0.90 -4.64 -12.47
CA PHE A 203 0.73 -5.92 -13.15
C PHE A 203 -0.55 -5.94 -13.96
N VAL A 204 -0.64 -6.87 -14.90
CA VAL A 204 -1.87 -7.21 -15.61
C VAL A 204 -2.47 -8.42 -14.93
N GLN A 205 -3.72 -8.31 -14.48
CA GLN A 205 -4.54 -9.41 -14.02
C GLN A 205 -5.38 -9.92 -15.19
N TYR A 206 -5.32 -11.22 -15.47
CA TYR A 206 -6.19 -11.88 -16.44
C TYR A 206 -7.29 -12.68 -15.73
N PRO A 207 -8.41 -13.01 -16.42
CA PRO A 207 -9.38 -13.98 -15.93
C PRO A 207 -8.73 -15.33 -15.61
N GLU A 208 -9.26 -16.05 -14.62
CA GLU A 208 -8.73 -17.36 -14.19
C GLU A 208 -8.77 -18.43 -15.30
N THR A 209 -9.69 -18.27 -16.25
CA THR A 209 -9.86 -19.17 -17.40
C THR A 209 -8.77 -19.04 -18.47
N VAL A 210 -7.97 -17.97 -18.44
CA VAL A 210 -6.92 -17.72 -19.43
C VAL A 210 -5.62 -18.39 -18.98
N PRO A 211 -5.01 -19.29 -19.76
CA PRO A 211 -3.76 -19.92 -19.36
C PRO A 211 -2.66 -18.90 -19.05
N LYS A 212 -1.95 -19.13 -17.94
CA LYS A 212 -0.71 -18.41 -17.61
C LYS A 212 0.29 -18.60 -18.74
N GLY A 213 0.96 -17.51 -19.14
CA GLY A 213 1.95 -17.56 -20.20
C GLY A 213 2.65 -16.23 -20.44
N GLY A 214 3.72 -16.27 -21.23
CA GLY A 214 4.53 -15.11 -21.57
C GLY A 214 5.75 -14.91 -20.65
N ALA A 215 6.75 -14.21 -21.15
CA ALA A 215 8.03 -14.00 -20.46
C ALA A 215 7.91 -13.18 -19.16
N ARG A 216 6.79 -12.47 -18.97
CA ARG A 216 6.54 -11.65 -17.78
C ARG A 216 5.52 -12.24 -16.80
N ALA A 217 5.10 -13.50 -17.01
CA ALA A 217 4.23 -14.18 -16.06
C ALA A 217 4.92 -14.40 -14.70
N PHE A 218 4.20 -14.23 -13.60
CA PHE A 218 4.70 -14.44 -12.24
C PHE A 218 3.62 -15.01 -11.33
N SER A 219 4.00 -15.55 -10.17
CA SER A 219 3.13 -16.22 -9.19
C SER A 219 2.35 -17.40 -9.77
N ASP A 220 1.59 -18.13 -8.97
CA ASP A 220 0.72 -19.20 -9.47
C ASP A 220 -0.56 -18.67 -10.14
N TRP A 221 -0.73 -17.34 -10.16
CA TRP A 221 -1.92 -16.67 -10.67
C TRP A 221 -1.73 -16.19 -12.11
N ASN A 222 -2.84 -15.95 -12.83
CA ASN A 222 -2.83 -15.45 -14.20
C ASN A 222 -2.48 -13.95 -14.23
N ARG A 223 -1.21 -13.66 -13.94
CA ARG A 223 -0.68 -12.30 -13.82
C ARG A 223 0.58 -12.11 -14.65
N GLU A 224 0.70 -10.94 -15.27
CA GLU A 224 1.92 -10.50 -15.97
C GLU A 224 2.49 -9.24 -15.31
N HIS A 225 3.78 -9.26 -14.99
CA HIS A 225 4.48 -8.15 -14.34
C HIS A 225 4.74 -7.01 -15.31
N LEU A 226 4.49 -5.77 -14.87
CA LEU A 226 4.87 -4.57 -15.63
C LEU A 226 6.10 -3.92 -14.99
N ALA A 227 5.99 -3.46 -13.75
CA ALA A 227 7.10 -2.92 -12.95
C ALA A 227 6.75 -2.87 -11.47
N PHE A 228 7.76 -2.80 -10.60
CA PHE A 228 7.60 -2.33 -9.23
C PHE A 228 7.65 -0.80 -9.18
N VAL A 229 6.96 -0.24 -8.20
CA VAL A 229 6.96 1.18 -7.86
C VAL A 229 7.49 1.28 -6.43
N VAL A 230 8.73 1.76 -6.26
CA VAL A 230 9.47 1.65 -5.00
C VAL A 230 9.76 3.02 -4.42
N TRP A 231 9.36 3.26 -3.18
CA TRP A 231 9.72 4.49 -2.45
C TRP A 231 11.23 4.52 -2.20
N THR A 232 11.89 5.63 -2.54
CA THR A 232 13.35 5.82 -2.41
C THR A 232 13.76 6.86 -1.37
N GLY A 233 12.80 7.33 -0.58
CA GLY A 233 12.99 8.37 0.44
C GLY A 233 12.59 9.77 -0.02
N ASP A 234 12.48 10.04 -1.33
CA ASP A 234 12.04 11.37 -1.82
C ASP A 234 10.91 11.26 -2.86
N ARG A 235 10.84 10.13 -3.57
CA ARG A 235 9.86 9.81 -4.61
C ARG A 235 9.76 8.31 -4.81
N PHE A 236 8.78 7.88 -5.58
CA PHE A 236 8.71 6.51 -6.10
C PHE A 236 9.48 6.38 -7.42
N GLU A 237 10.15 5.25 -7.60
CA GLU A 237 10.88 4.91 -8.81
C GLU A 237 10.43 3.57 -9.38
N LEU A 238 10.43 3.45 -10.71
CA LEU A 238 10.14 2.19 -11.38
C LEU A 238 11.34 1.25 -11.30
N ARG A 239 11.09 -0.02 -10.98
CA ARG A 239 12.09 -1.08 -11.02
C ARG A 239 11.52 -2.34 -11.66
N ASP A 240 12.30 -3.00 -12.51
CA ASP A 240 11.92 -4.31 -13.06
C ASP A 240 12.01 -5.41 -11.98
N LYS A 241 13.01 -5.31 -11.10
CA LYS A 241 13.22 -6.27 -10.02
C LYS A 241 13.46 -5.59 -8.68
N VAL A 242 13.06 -6.28 -7.61
CA VAL A 242 13.28 -5.84 -6.24
C VAL A 242 13.76 -7.01 -5.37
N PRO A 243 14.59 -6.77 -4.34
CA PRO A 243 14.91 -7.80 -3.37
C PRO A 243 13.70 -8.14 -2.50
N ARG A 244 13.68 -9.36 -1.95
CA ARG A 244 12.64 -9.84 -1.02
C ARG A 244 12.40 -8.92 0.18
N SER A 245 13.40 -8.16 0.63
CA SER A 245 13.27 -7.16 1.70
C SER A 245 12.38 -5.97 1.30
N GLN A 246 12.27 -5.67 0.01
CA GLN A 246 11.39 -4.62 -0.51
C GLN A 246 10.01 -5.15 -0.92
N TRP A 247 9.89 -6.44 -1.23
CA TRP A 247 8.63 -7.14 -1.53
C TRP A 247 8.46 -8.39 -0.64
N PRO A 248 8.26 -8.19 0.67
CA PRO A 248 8.15 -9.29 1.62
C PRO A 248 6.87 -10.10 1.39
N CYS A 249 6.91 -11.35 1.83
CA CYS A 249 5.76 -12.23 1.77
C CYS A 249 4.78 -11.94 2.88
N ASP A 250 3.52 -12.25 2.65
CA ASP A 250 2.49 -12.17 3.66
C ASP A 250 2.78 -13.20 4.76
N PRO A 251 2.47 -12.85 6.03
CA PRO A 251 2.52 -13.80 7.12
C PRO A 251 1.62 -14.99 6.81
N VAL A 252 2.15 -16.20 6.97
CA VAL A 252 1.41 -17.46 6.83
C VAL A 252 1.21 -18.10 8.21
N ALA A 253 0.33 -19.10 8.29
CA ALA A 253 0.13 -19.81 9.55
C ALA A 253 1.42 -20.58 9.94
N PRO A 254 1.68 -20.82 11.24
CA PRO A 254 2.79 -21.65 11.67
C PRO A 254 2.75 -23.03 11.00
N GLY A 255 3.87 -23.43 10.39
CA GLY A 255 3.97 -24.70 9.66
C GLY A 255 3.77 -24.57 8.14
N ASP A 256 3.16 -23.47 7.68
CA ASP A 256 3.05 -23.19 6.25
C ASP A 256 4.39 -22.74 5.66
N ARG A 257 4.57 -23.04 4.38
CA ARG A 257 5.73 -22.56 3.63
C ARG A 257 5.65 -21.05 3.50
N ALA A 258 6.72 -20.34 3.88
CA ALA A 258 6.84 -18.91 3.62
C ALA A 258 6.58 -18.60 2.14
N CYS A 259 5.80 -17.55 1.87
CA CYS A 259 5.37 -17.17 0.52
C CYS A 259 4.53 -18.25 -0.20
N GLY A 260 3.97 -19.21 0.54
CA GLY A 260 3.11 -20.26 -0.01
C GLY A 260 1.63 -19.89 -0.05
N GLY A 261 1.24 -18.85 0.69
CA GLY A 261 -0.13 -18.35 0.72
C GLY A 261 -0.45 -17.40 -0.42
N PHE A 262 -1.73 -17.24 -0.72
CA PHE A 262 -2.20 -16.14 -1.55
C PHE A 262 -1.85 -14.79 -0.89
N PRO A 263 -1.37 -13.78 -1.63
CA PRO A 263 -1.17 -13.71 -3.09
C PRO A 263 0.27 -14.02 -3.54
N ASP A 264 1.15 -14.50 -2.66
CA ASP A 264 2.59 -14.68 -2.91
C ASP A 264 2.98 -16.05 -3.49
N SER A 265 2.01 -16.96 -3.61
CA SER A 265 2.26 -18.33 -4.05
C SER A 265 2.88 -18.37 -5.45
N GLY A 266 3.85 -19.27 -5.62
CA GLY A 266 4.48 -19.55 -6.92
C GLY A 266 5.78 -18.79 -7.19
N PRO A 267 6.43 -19.08 -8.33
CA PRO A 267 7.69 -18.45 -8.70
C PRO A 267 7.47 -16.99 -9.13
N ASP A 268 8.30 -16.09 -8.62
CA ASP A 268 8.33 -14.68 -9.01
C ASP A 268 9.75 -14.27 -9.41
N LEU A 269 10.02 -14.30 -10.72
CA LEU A 269 11.35 -14.01 -11.30
C LEU A 269 11.78 -12.54 -11.15
N PHE A 270 10.86 -11.70 -10.68
CA PHE A 270 11.06 -10.27 -10.47
C PHE A 270 11.38 -9.94 -9.01
N VAL A 271 11.25 -10.89 -8.09
CA VAL A 271 11.67 -10.76 -6.70
C VAL A 271 12.93 -11.58 -6.46
N THR A 272 14.05 -10.91 -6.22
CA THR A 272 15.34 -11.57 -5.97
C THR A 272 15.49 -11.94 -4.50
N ALA A 273 16.29 -12.98 -4.22
CA ALA A 273 16.70 -13.27 -2.86
C ALA A 273 17.39 -12.03 -2.27
N SER A 274 17.07 -11.67 -1.03
CA SER A 274 17.79 -10.59 -0.35
C SER A 274 19.22 -11.05 -0.11
N ALA A 275 20.21 -10.20 -0.40
CA ALA A 275 21.56 -10.45 0.08
C ALA A 275 21.48 -10.55 1.61
N SER A 276 22.01 -11.63 2.18
CA SER A 276 22.18 -11.75 3.63
C SER A 276 23.01 -10.55 4.08
N ALA A 277 22.46 -9.69 4.94
CA ALA A 277 23.26 -8.67 5.59
C ALA A 277 24.45 -9.37 6.28
N PRO A 278 25.69 -8.85 6.19
CA PRO A 278 26.80 -9.43 6.92
C PRO A 278 26.44 -9.37 8.40
N VAL A 279 26.31 -10.55 9.01
CA VAL A 279 26.21 -10.68 10.46
C VAL A 279 27.52 -10.11 11.00
N ALA A 280 27.46 -8.94 11.65
CA ALA A 280 28.58 -8.43 12.39
C ALA A 280 28.93 -9.49 13.44
N ALA A 281 30.05 -10.18 13.23
CA ALA A 281 30.61 -11.08 14.21
C ALA A 281 31.01 -10.24 15.43
N THR A 282 30.18 -10.28 16.47
CA THR A 282 30.65 -9.96 17.81
C THR A 282 31.62 -11.07 18.21
N SER A 283 32.90 -10.75 18.17
CA SER A 283 33.98 -11.53 18.78
C SER A 283 33.75 -11.72 20.29
N PRO A 284 34.27 -12.82 20.88
CA PRO A 284 33.98 -13.26 22.25
C PRO A 284 34.46 -12.30 23.34
#